data_AF-A0A2T2V2Q2-F1
#
_entry.id   AF-A0A2T2V2Q2-F1
#
_cell.length_a   1.000
_cell.length_b   1.000
_cell.length_c   1.000
_cell.angle_alpha   90.00
_cell.angle_beta   90.00
_cell.angle_gamma   90.00
#
_symmetry.space_group_name_H-M   'P 1'
#
loop_
_entity.id
_entity.type
_entity.pdbx_description
1 polymer ?
#
loop_
_entity_poly.entity_id
_entity_poly.type
_entity_poly.pdbx_seq_one_letter_code
_entity_poly.pdbx_strand_id
1 'polypeptide(L)'
;MDLISILLLTSGVLVVALGLFDALRTAIAAGGGGPLTNRLAHGLWHAALRWHRRGQKQREGAGGGRHQLLSRIGPAVLLGIVLTWVAFAVAGYFLMYSAGRSAVVRASSGAPAGFWERLYFAGFTVSTLGLGDFTPKGPAARMLTVFASLSGFFIMTLTVTYAMPVISAVVAKRRLASSIAGLGSSALS
;
A
#
# COMPACT_ATOMS: atom_id res chain seq x y z
N MET A 1 12.59 -19.41 23.97
CA MET A 1 11.98 -18.94 22.72
C MET A 1 12.49 -19.84 21.61
N ASP A 2 11.58 -20.44 20.84
CA ASP A 2 11.98 -21.40 19.82
C ASP A 2 12.56 -20.66 18.60
N LEU A 3 13.44 -21.31 17.84
CA LEU A 3 14.08 -20.72 16.65
C LEU A 3 13.04 -20.14 15.67
N ILE A 4 11.92 -20.82 15.48
CA ILE A 4 10.80 -20.40 14.62
C ILE A 4 10.21 -19.07 15.11
N SER A 5 10.02 -18.89 16.41
CA SER A 5 9.52 -17.62 16.98
C SER A 5 10.48 -16.47 16.73
N ILE A 6 11.79 -16.71 16.81
CA ILE A 6 12.81 -15.69 16.53
C ILE A 6 12.79 -15.32 15.04
N LEU A 7 12.69 -16.30 14.16
CA LEU A 7 12.57 -16.08 12.71
C LEU A 7 11.30 -15.29 12.36
N LEU A 8 10.17 -15.59 13.00
CA LEU A 8 8.91 -14.86 12.79
C LEU A 8 8.97 -13.41 13.30
N LEU A 9 9.58 -13.17 14.46
CA LEU A 9 9.77 -11.82 14.99
C LEU A 9 10.69 -11.00 14.09
N THR A 10 11.86 -11.55 13.75
CA THR A 10 12.86 -10.86 12.93
C THR A 10 12.33 -10.57 11.53
N SER A 11 11.70 -11.55 10.87
CA SER A 11 11.06 -11.35 9.56
C SER A 11 9.92 -10.33 9.63
N GLY A 12 9.08 -10.37 10.67
CA GLY A 12 8.01 -9.39 10.86
C GLY A 12 8.52 -7.97 11.04
N VAL A 13 9.55 -7.76 11.87
CA VAL A 13 10.22 -6.46 12.04
C VAL A 13 10.80 -5.96 10.73
N LEU A 14 11.49 -6.82 9.97
CA LEU A 14 12.04 -6.47 8.66
C LEU A 14 10.95 -6.06 7.68
N VAL A 15 9.83 -6.77 7.62
CA VAL A 15 8.70 -6.45 6.74
C VAL A 15 8.11 -5.08 7.10
N VAL A 16 7.87 -4.79 8.39
CA VAL A 16 7.38 -3.47 8.82
C VAL A 16 8.40 -2.38 8.48
N ALA A 17 9.68 -2.59 8.77
CA ALA A 17 10.73 -1.63 8.50
C ALA A 17 10.86 -1.31 6.99
N LEU A 18 10.77 -2.33 6.13
CA LEU A 18 10.78 -2.16 4.68
C LEU A 18 9.55 -1.38 4.20
N GLY A 19 8.37 -1.69 4.73
CA GLY A 19 7.12 -0.98 4.41
C GLY A 19 7.17 0.49 4.82
N LEU A 20 7.61 0.78 6.04
CA LEU A 20 7.77 2.14 6.54
C LEU A 20 8.87 2.91 5.79
N PHE A 21 9.98 2.26 5.47
CA PHE A 21 11.06 2.89 4.69
C PHE A 21 10.60 3.23 3.27
N ASP A 22 9.89 2.33 2.58
CA ASP A 22 9.32 2.62 1.26
C ASP A 22 8.26 3.73 1.34
N ALA A 23 7.41 3.73 2.36
CA ALA A 23 6.41 4.77 2.58
C ALA A 23 7.06 6.14 2.82
N LEU A 24 8.06 6.20 3.70
CA LEU A 24 8.79 7.43 4.01
C LEU A 24 9.53 7.97 2.78
N ARG A 25 10.25 7.09 2.08
CA ARG A 25 10.96 7.45 0.84
C ARG A 25 9.99 7.97 -0.21
N THR A 26 8.88 7.28 -0.44
CA THR A 26 7.92 7.67 -1.46
C THR A 26 7.19 8.96 -1.12
N ALA A 27 6.82 9.16 0.14
CA ALA A 27 6.12 10.36 0.58
C ALA A 27 7.04 11.60 0.63
N ILE A 28 8.27 11.46 1.12
CA ILE A 28 9.22 12.58 1.24
C ILE A 28 9.92 12.89 -0.09
N ALA A 29 10.20 11.90 -0.94
CA ALA A 29 11.02 12.11 -2.12
C ALA A 29 10.34 12.87 -3.27
N ALA A 30 9.07 13.30 -3.14
CA ALA A 30 8.33 14.27 -3.98
C ALA A 30 8.55 14.25 -5.52
N GLY A 31 9.12 13.19 -6.10
CA GLY A 31 9.64 13.16 -7.46
C GLY A 31 10.29 11.83 -7.90
N GLY A 32 10.55 10.88 -6.99
CA GLY A 32 10.98 9.52 -7.32
C GLY A 32 10.48 8.50 -6.30
N GLY A 33 9.65 7.55 -6.73
CA GLY A 33 9.07 6.53 -5.85
C GLY A 33 10.14 5.61 -5.26
N GLY A 34 9.90 5.11 -4.04
CA GLY A 34 10.75 4.09 -3.41
C GLY A 34 10.92 2.85 -4.30
N PRO A 35 11.96 2.01 -4.10
CA PRO A 35 12.29 0.91 -5.01
C PRO A 35 11.14 -0.08 -5.21
N LEU A 36 10.27 -0.27 -4.21
CA LEU A 36 9.10 -1.14 -4.31
C LEU A 36 7.93 -0.43 -5.00
N THR A 37 7.67 0.82 -4.62
CA THR A 37 6.70 1.69 -5.30
C THR A 37 7.00 1.80 -6.80
N ASN A 38 8.26 1.98 -7.19
CA ASN A 38 8.68 2.07 -8.58
C ASN A 38 8.48 0.72 -9.30
N ARG A 39 8.81 -0.41 -8.65
CA ARG A 39 8.55 -1.75 -9.21
C ARG A 39 7.06 -2.04 -9.40
N LEU A 40 6.21 -1.61 -8.47
CA LEU A 40 4.75 -1.73 -8.61
C LEU A 40 4.21 -0.81 -9.68
N ALA A 41 4.68 0.43 -9.77
CA ALA A 41 4.30 1.36 -10.84
C ALA A 41 4.68 0.80 -12.23
N HIS A 42 5.90 0.27 -12.37
CA HIS A 42 6.34 -0.42 -13.58
C HIS A 42 5.56 -1.72 -13.82
N GLY A 43 5.25 -2.49 -12.79
CA GLY A 43 4.47 -3.73 -12.89
C GLY A 43 3.04 -3.48 -13.37
N LEU A 44 2.35 -2.51 -12.77
CA LEU A 44 1.02 -2.06 -13.17
C LEU A 44 1.04 -1.46 -14.58
N TRP A 45 2.08 -0.71 -14.94
CA TRP A 45 2.28 -0.20 -16.29
C TRP A 45 2.44 -1.33 -17.32
N HIS A 46 3.28 -2.34 -17.04
CA HIS A 46 3.47 -3.48 -17.92
C HIS A 46 2.25 -4.40 -17.97
N ALA A 47 1.51 -4.56 -16.86
CA ALA A 47 0.27 -5.31 -16.82
C ALA A 47 -0.81 -4.61 -17.66
N ALA A 48 -0.94 -3.29 -17.54
CA ALA A 48 -1.82 -2.47 -18.38
C ALA A 48 -1.42 -2.58 -19.87
N LEU A 49 -0.13 -2.53 -20.19
CA LEU A 49 0.37 -2.70 -21.56
C LEU A 49 0.18 -4.14 -22.09
N ARG A 50 0.30 -5.17 -21.25
CA ARG A 50 0.06 -6.58 -21.62
C ARG A 50 -1.43 -6.83 -21.85
N TRP A 51 -2.29 -6.27 -21.02
CA TRP A 51 -3.74 -6.34 -21.21
C TRP A 51 -4.16 -5.59 -22.48
N HIS A 52 -3.52 -4.45 -22.75
CA HIS A 52 -3.69 -3.71 -23.99
C HIS A 52 -3.23 -4.51 -25.20
N ARG A 53 -2.02 -5.11 -25.19
CA ARG A 53 -1.53 -5.96 -26.28
C ARG A 53 -2.41 -7.18 -26.55
N ARG A 54 -3.09 -7.73 -25.53
CA ARG A 54 -4.06 -8.82 -25.68
C ARG A 54 -5.40 -8.34 -26.28
N GLY A 55 -5.82 -7.10 -26.01
CA GLY A 55 -7.00 -6.48 -26.64
C GLY A 55 -6.73 -5.84 -28.02
N GLN A 56 -5.47 -5.54 -28.33
CA GLN A 56 -5.08 -4.80 -29.54
C GLN A 56 -5.06 -5.66 -30.81
N LYS A 57 -5.05 -7.00 -30.70
CA LYS A 57 -5.16 -7.89 -31.87
C LYS A 57 -6.56 -7.86 -32.54
N GLN A 58 -7.49 -7.05 -32.02
CA GLN A 58 -8.87 -6.99 -32.51
C GLN A 58 -9.34 -5.58 -32.94
N ARG A 59 -8.52 -4.53 -32.80
CA ARG A 59 -8.91 -3.14 -33.14
C ARG A 59 -7.76 -2.34 -33.75
N GLU A 60 -7.23 -2.82 -34.86
CA GLU A 60 -6.53 -1.96 -35.83
C GLU A 60 -7.61 -1.10 -36.53
N GLY A 61 -7.77 0.17 -36.14
CA GLY A 61 -8.71 1.03 -36.87
C GLY A 61 -9.10 2.38 -36.28
N ALA A 62 -8.88 2.67 -34.99
CA ALA A 62 -9.39 3.94 -34.42
C ALA A 62 -8.31 4.69 -33.62
N GLY A 63 -7.67 5.66 -34.28
CA GLY A 63 -6.92 6.73 -33.63
C GLY A 63 -7.86 7.59 -32.78
N GLY A 64 -7.53 7.79 -31.49
CA GLY A 64 -8.22 8.78 -30.63
C GLY A 64 -8.31 8.43 -29.14
N GLY A 65 -8.19 7.16 -28.74
CA GLY A 65 -8.48 6.74 -27.35
C GLY A 65 -7.36 6.94 -26.29
N ARG A 66 -6.24 7.59 -26.63
CA ARG A 66 -5.02 7.63 -25.78
C ARG A 66 -5.12 8.54 -24.54
N HIS A 67 -6.15 9.39 -24.42
CA HIS A 67 -6.21 10.44 -23.39
C HIS A 67 -7.06 10.12 -22.14
N GLN A 68 -8.09 9.28 -22.23
CA GLN A 68 -8.95 9.00 -21.06
C GLN A 68 -8.39 7.91 -20.13
N LEU A 69 -7.76 6.86 -20.69
CA LEU A 69 -7.20 5.77 -19.88
C LEU A 69 -6.01 6.21 -19.01
N LEU A 70 -5.14 7.10 -19.53
CA LEU A 70 -3.98 7.61 -18.78
C LEU A 70 -4.37 8.39 -17.53
N SER A 71 -5.58 8.95 -17.50
CA SER A 71 -6.05 9.75 -16.37
C SER A 71 -6.58 8.94 -15.18
N ARG A 72 -7.00 7.69 -15.41
CA ARG A 72 -7.43 6.78 -14.35
C ARG A 72 -6.26 6.07 -13.66
N ILE A 73 -5.10 6.01 -14.33
CA ILE A 73 -3.89 5.35 -13.84
C ILE A 73 -3.30 6.08 -12.62
N GLY A 74 -3.36 7.42 -12.57
CA GLY A 74 -2.81 8.20 -11.44
C GLY A 74 -3.43 7.84 -10.08
N PRO A 75 -4.75 7.99 -9.90
CA PRO A 75 -5.43 7.59 -8.67
C PRO A 75 -5.32 6.09 -8.37
N ALA A 76 -5.37 5.23 -9.39
CA ALA A 76 -5.23 3.79 -9.22
C ALA A 76 -3.84 3.38 -8.70
N VAL A 77 -2.78 4.04 -9.19
CA VAL A 77 -1.40 3.83 -8.70
C VAL A 77 -1.28 4.30 -7.26
N LEU A 78 -1.85 5.45 -6.91
CA LEU A 78 -1.85 5.94 -5.53
C LEU A 78 -2.55 4.95 -4.58
N LEU A 79 -3.74 4.47 -4.95
CA LEU A 79 -4.45 3.44 -4.18
C LEU A 79 -3.59 2.16 -4.04
N GLY A 80 -2.96 1.71 -5.12
CA GLY A 80 -2.07 0.54 -5.09
C GLY A 80 -0.89 0.70 -4.15
N ILE A 81 -0.28 1.89 -4.10
CA ILE A 81 0.83 2.22 -3.18
C ILE A 81 0.36 2.15 -1.73
N VAL A 82 -0.75 2.82 -1.40
CA VAL A 82 -1.30 2.83 -0.04
C VAL A 82 -1.67 1.43 0.43
N LEU A 83 -2.36 0.65 -0.42
CA LEU A 83 -2.71 -0.73 -0.12
C LEU A 83 -1.46 -1.60 0.11
N THR A 84 -0.38 -1.33 -0.61
CA THR A 84 0.90 -2.01 -0.40
C THR A 84 1.44 -1.68 0.98
N TRP A 85 1.52 -0.41 1.38
CA TRP A 85 2.03 -0.03 2.70
C TRP A 85 1.21 -0.66 3.84
N VAL A 86 -0.11 -0.63 3.73
CA VAL A 86 -1.01 -1.30 4.69
C VAL A 86 -0.74 -2.80 4.71
N ALA A 87 -0.61 -3.45 3.56
CA ALA A 87 -0.34 -4.89 3.48
C ALA A 87 1.00 -5.27 4.15
N PHE A 88 2.05 -4.47 3.96
CA PHE A 88 3.34 -4.68 4.64
C PHE A 88 3.20 -4.54 6.16
N ALA A 89 2.53 -3.49 6.64
CA ALA A 89 2.29 -3.32 8.06
C ALA A 89 1.51 -4.50 8.64
N VAL A 90 0.38 -4.85 8.04
CA VAL A 90 -0.47 -5.97 8.50
C VAL A 90 0.30 -7.30 8.48
N ALA A 91 1.01 -7.60 7.40
CA ALA A 91 1.80 -8.83 7.28
C ALA A 91 2.93 -8.88 8.32
N GLY A 92 3.65 -7.78 8.52
CA GLY A 92 4.73 -7.70 9.48
C GLY A 92 4.25 -7.90 10.93
N TYR A 93 3.20 -7.19 11.33
CA TYR A 93 2.61 -7.37 12.66
C TYR A 93 1.97 -8.75 12.84
N PHE A 94 1.32 -9.28 11.81
CA PHE A 94 0.81 -10.65 11.82
C PHE A 94 1.91 -11.69 12.08
N LEU A 95 3.07 -11.56 11.44
CA LEU A 95 4.22 -12.44 11.68
C LEU A 95 4.72 -12.32 13.12
N MET A 96 4.83 -11.09 13.64
CA MET A 96 5.26 -10.84 15.01
C MET A 96 4.27 -11.39 16.05
N TYR A 97 2.96 -11.23 15.85
CA TYR A 97 1.94 -11.86 16.71
C TYR A 97 1.94 -13.38 16.59
N SER A 98 2.34 -13.90 15.43
CA SER A 98 2.40 -15.35 15.21
C SER A 98 3.57 -16.03 15.91
N ALA A 99 4.60 -15.27 16.32
CA ALA A 99 5.74 -15.79 17.04
C ALA A 99 5.40 -16.35 18.43
N GLY A 100 4.33 -15.87 19.07
CA GLY A 100 3.85 -16.34 20.36
C GLY A 100 2.50 -17.05 20.23
N ARG A 101 2.40 -18.31 20.67
CA ARG A 101 1.12 -19.08 20.62
C ARG A 101 -0.03 -18.36 21.32
N SER A 102 0.26 -17.69 22.42
CA SER A 102 -0.74 -16.99 23.24
C SER A 102 -0.60 -15.48 23.17
N ALA A 103 0.08 -14.92 22.15
CA ALA A 103 0.30 -13.48 22.05
C ALA A 103 -1.01 -12.70 21.84
N VAL A 104 -1.96 -13.32 21.15
CA VAL A 104 -3.31 -12.79 20.92
C VAL A 104 -4.31 -13.83 21.40
N VAL A 105 -5.31 -13.39 22.15
CA VAL A 105 -6.37 -14.25 22.69
C VAL A 105 -7.74 -13.64 22.41
N ARG A 106 -8.76 -14.49 22.30
CA ARG A 106 -10.15 -14.05 22.22
C ARG A 106 -10.55 -13.42 23.55
N ALA A 107 -11.18 -12.24 23.51
CA ALA A 107 -11.56 -11.51 24.71
C ALA A 107 -12.58 -12.27 25.58
N SER A 108 -13.50 -13.00 24.97
CA SER A 108 -14.58 -13.71 25.67
C SER A 108 -14.14 -15.00 26.38
N SER A 109 -13.24 -15.78 25.77
CA SER A 109 -12.85 -17.10 26.29
C SER A 109 -11.41 -17.19 26.77
N GLY A 110 -10.57 -16.19 26.48
CA GLY A 110 -9.13 -16.24 26.74
C GLY A 110 -8.37 -17.28 25.90
N ALA A 111 -9.06 -17.94 24.96
CA ALA A 111 -8.47 -18.96 24.10
C ALA A 111 -7.47 -18.32 23.13
N PRO A 112 -6.34 -19.00 22.81
CA PRO A 112 -5.38 -18.52 21.83
C PRO A 112 -6.03 -18.28 20.46
N ALA A 113 -5.72 -17.14 19.86
CA ALA A 113 -6.22 -16.82 18.53
C ALA A 113 -5.56 -17.71 17.46
N GLY A 114 -6.36 -18.19 16.51
CA GLY A 114 -5.93 -18.94 15.34
C GLY A 114 -5.23 -18.07 14.29
N PHE A 115 -4.84 -18.68 13.16
CA PHE A 115 -4.12 -18.00 12.08
C PHE A 115 -4.88 -16.80 11.52
N TRP A 116 -6.13 -17.01 11.07
CA TRP A 116 -6.95 -15.96 10.46
C TRP A 116 -7.37 -14.88 11.47
N GLU A 117 -7.59 -15.28 12.73
CA GLU A 117 -7.92 -14.36 13.81
C GLU A 117 -6.76 -13.42 14.15
N ARG A 118 -5.51 -13.91 14.09
CA ARG A 118 -4.32 -13.06 14.25
C ARG A 118 -4.12 -12.11 13.08
N LEU A 119 -4.40 -12.55 11.85
CA LEU A 119 -4.33 -11.68 10.68
C LEU A 119 -5.38 -10.56 10.76
N TYR A 120 -6.59 -10.93 11.16
CA TYR A 120 -7.66 -9.99 11.43
C TYR A 120 -7.28 -9.00 12.56
N PHE A 121 -6.71 -9.49 13.66
CA PHE A 121 -6.22 -8.66 14.77
C PHE A 121 -5.15 -7.66 14.32
N ALA A 122 -4.17 -8.10 13.54
CA ALA A 122 -3.16 -7.23 12.96
C ALA A 122 -3.78 -6.18 12.03
N GLY A 123 -4.71 -6.60 11.18
CA GLY A 123 -5.46 -5.75 10.26
C GLY A 123 -6.17 -4.60 10.97
N PHE A 124 -7.05 -4.91 11.93
CA PHE A 124 -7.82 -3.87 12.60
C PHE A 124 -6.95 -2.98 13.51
N THR A 125 -5.86 -3.53 14.08
CA THR A 125 -4.94 -2.76 14.91
C THR A 125 -4.20 -1.72 14.07
N VAL A 126 -3.67 -2.13 12.92
CA VAL A 126 -3.01 -1.21 11.97
C VAL A 126 -4.02 -0.20 11.41
N SER A 127 -5.28 -0.57 11.21
CA SER A 127 -6.33 0.37 10.82
C SER A 127 -6.87 1.23 11.96
N THR A 128 -6.29 1.12 13.17
CA THR A 128 -6.67 1.84 14.40
C THR A 128 -8.14 1.67 14.83
N LEU A 129 -8.82 0.61 14.40
CA LEU A 129 -10.25 0.42 14.59
C LEU A 129 -10.60 -0.14 15.97
N GLY A 130 -9.83 -1.11 16.46
CA GLY A 130 -9.86 -1.52 17.87
C GLY A 130 -11.16 -2.17 18.38
N LEU A 131 -11.81 -3.08 17.64
CA LEU A 131 -13.10 -3.67 18.03
C LEU A 131 -13.10 -4.39 19.39
N GLY A 132 -11.95 -4.90 19.84
CA GLY A 132 -11.78 -5.49 21.17
C GLY A 132 -12.28 -6.93 21.31
N ASP A 133 -12.64 -7.60 20.21
CA ASP A 133 -12.96 -9.02 20.14
C ASP A 133 -11.75 -9.93 20.41
N PHE A 134 -10.56 -9.46 20.04
CA PHE A 134 -9.27 -10.05 20.37
C PHE A 134 -8.40 -9.07 21.13
N THR A 135 -7.63 -9.58 22.09
CA THR A 135 -6.75 -8.75 22.94
C THR A 135 -5.33 -9.30 22.98
N PRO A 136 -4.32 -8.42 23.06
CA PRO A 136 -2.93 -8.84 23.23
C PRO A 136 -2.70 -9.34 24.67
N LYS A 137 -2.12 -10.52 24.82
CA LYS A 137 -1.82 -11.12 26.13
C LYS A 137 -0.33 -10.99 26.46
N GLY A 138 -0.07 -10.38 27.60
CA GLY A 138 1.29 -10.11 28.10
C GLY A 138 1.85 -8.76 27.65
N PRO A 139 2.91 -8.27 28.34
CA PRO A 139 3.46 -6.93 28.13
C PRO A 139 4.06 -6.74 26.73
N ALA A 140 4.76 -7.74 26.18
CA ALA A 140 5.37 -7.67 24.86
C ALA A 140 4.32 -7.51 23.74
N ALA A 141 3.23 -8.29 23.79
CA ALA A 141 2.16 -8.21 22.80
C ALA A 141 1.41 -6.87 22.89
N ARG A 142 1.22 -6.34 24.10
CA ARG A 142 0.61 -5.02 24.31
C ARG A 142 1.46 -3.90 23.71
N MET A 143 2.77 -3.92 23.96
CA MET A 143 3.69 -2.94 23.37
C MET A 143 3.72 -3.05 21.85
N LEU A 144 3.67 -4.28 21.32
CA LEU A 144 3.59 -4.52 19.89
C LEU A 144 2.32 -3.89 19.27
N THR A 145 1.17 -3.98 19.95
CA THR A 145 -0.08 -3.31 19.54
C THR A 145 0.06 -1.79 19.53
N VAL A 146 0.77 -1.19 20.50
CA VAL A 146 1.05 0.25 20.48
C VAL A 146 1.84 0.65 19.23
N PHE A 147 2.92 -0.08 18.91
CA PHE A 147 3.69 0.17 17.71
C PHE A 147 2.89 -0.07 16.42
N ALA A 148 2.01 -1.05 16.40
CA ALA A 148 1.14 -1.33 15.27
C ALA A 148 0.16 -0.18 15.00
N SER A 149 -0.51 0.32 16.04
CA SER A 149 -1.40 1.47 15.93
C SER A 149 -0.64 2.74 15.51
N LEU A 150 0.55 2.97 16.07
CA LEU A 150 1.37 4.14 15.72
C LEU A 150 1.83 4.09 14.26
N SER A 151 2.26 2.91 13.78
CA SER A 151 2.67 2.72 12.38
C SER A 151 1.50 2.87 11.43
N GLY A 152 0.32 2.36 11.80
CA GLY A 152 -0.93 2.56 11.06
C GLY A 152 -1.29 4.04 10.91
N PHE A 153 -1.29 4.77 12.03
CA PHE A 153 -1.51 6.21 12.04
C PHE A 153 -0.50 6.96 11.15
N PHE A 154 0.79 6.62 11.27
CA PHE A 154 1.85 7.19 10.46
C PHE A 154 1.65 6.97 8.95
N ILE A 155 1.27 5.74 8.54
CA ILE A 155 0.95 5.41 7.15
C ILE A 155 -0.24 6.24 6.64
N MET A 156 -1.28 6.44 7.47
CA MET A 156 -2.43 7.28 7.09
C MET A 156 -2.03 8.74 6.92
N THR A 157 -1.21 9.29 7.82
CA THR A 157 -0.67 10.64 7.68
C THR A 157 0.13 10.80 6.39
N LEU A 158 1.07 9.89 6.12
CA LEU A 158 1.88 9.91 4.89
C LEU A 158 1.04 9.77 3.63
N THR A 159 -0.03 8.97 3.68
CA THR A 159 -0.97 8.83 2.56
C THR A 159 -1.59 10.17 2.18
N VAL A 160 -2.02 10.96 3.17
CA VAL A 160 -2.58 12.30 2.93
C VAL A 160 -1.50 13.26 2.41
N THR A 161 -0.30 13.24 3.01
CA THR A 161 0.84 14.06 2.57
C THR A 161 1.22 13.78 1.11
N TYR A 162 1.22 12.51 0.71
CA TYR A 162 1.58 12.09 -0.65
C TYR A 162 0.46 12.31 -1.67
N ALA A 163 -0.80 12.30 -1.25
CA ALA A 163 -1.92 12.46 -2.18
C ALA A 163 -1.94 13.83 -2.87
N MET A 164 -1.61 14.91 -2.16
CA MET A 164 -1.67 16.27 -2.70
C MET A 164 -0.68 16.51 -3.87
N PRO A 165 0.62 16.20 -3.75
CA PRO A 165 1.56 16.32 -4.86
C PRO A 165 1.22 15.45 -6.06
N VAL A 166 0.76 14.21 -5.84
CA VAL A 166 0.43 13.28 -6.93
C VAL A 166 -0.76 13.79 -7.74
N ILE A 167 -1.82 14.23 -7.06
CA ILE A 167 -2.98 14.81 -7.74
C ILE A 167 -2.55 16.05 -8.54
N SER A 168 -1.72 16.91 -7.95
CA SER A 168 -1.20 18.11 -8.61
C SER A 168 -0.38 17.77 -9.87
N ALA A 169 0.47 16.75 -9.81
CA ALA A 169 1.25 16.28 -10.96
C ALA A 169 0.35 15.71 -12.09
N VAL A 170 -0.71 14.97 -11.73
CA VAL A 170 -1.69 14.46 -12.69
C VAL A 170 -2.45 15.60 -13.37
N VAL A 171 -2.83 16.63 -12.62
CA VAL A 171 -3.50 17.83 -13.15
C VAL A 171 -2.56 18.62 -14.05
N ALA A 172 -1.31 18.84 -13.65
CA ALA A 172 -0.31 19.54 -14.46
C ALA A 172 -0.04 18.83 -15.80
N LYS A 173 0.09 17.49 -15.78
CA LYS A 173 0.26 16.69 -16.99
C LYS A 173 -0.95 16.78 -17.93
N ARG A 174 -2.18 16.79 -17.38
CA ARG A 174 -3.40 17.02 -18.17
C ARG A 174 -3.41 18.40 -18.82
N ARG A 175 -3.04 19.46 -18.08
CA ARG A 175 -2.99 20.84 -18.59
C ARG A 175 -1.99 21.00 -19.74
N LEU A 176 -0.77 20.47 -19.58
CA LEU A 176 0.25 20.48 -20.64
C LEU A 176 -0.20 19.75 -21.90
N ALA A 177 -0.80 18.56 -21.74
CA ALA A 177 -1.30 17.79 -22.87
C ALA A 177 -2.42 18.54 -23.63
N SER A 178 -3.34 19.20 -22.92
CA SER A 178 -4.37 20.04 -23.55
C SER A 178 -3.80 21.27 -24.25
N SER A 179 -2.77 21.92 -23.69
CA SER A 179 -2.12 23.07 -24.33
C SER A 179 -1.40 22.68 -25.63
N ILE A 180 -0.68 21.56 -25.64
CA ILE A 180 -0.02 21.04 -26.85
C ILE A 180 -1.07 20.66 -27.91
N ALA A 181 -2.17 20.01 -27.50
CA ALA A 181 -3.26 19.68 -28.41
C ALA A 181 -3.90 20.94 -29.05
N GLY A 182 -4.11 22.00 -28.27
CA GLY A 182 -4.63 23.28 -28.76
C GLY A 182 -3.70 24.00 -29.73
N LEU A 183 -2.39 24.01 -29.46
CA LEU A 183 -1.37 24.57 -30.35
C LEU A 183 -1.22 23.77 -31.66
N GLY A 184 -1.40 22.44 -31.60
CA GLY A 184 -1.39 21.60 -32.80
C GLY A 184 -2.59 21.84 -33.72
N SER A 185 -3.77 22.16 -33.15
CA SER A 185 -4.97 22.46 -33.94
C SER A 185 -4.93 23.83 -34.63
N SER A 186 -4.20 24.82 -34.10
CA SER A 186 -4.07 26.14 -34.74
C SER A 186 -3.01 26.20 -35.85
N ALA A 187 -2.14 25.19 -35.96
CA ALA A 187 -1.12 25.12 -37.01
C ALA A 187 -1.62 24.45 -38.31
N LEU A 188 -2.85 23.90 -38.29
CA LEU A 188 -3.48 23.21 -39.42
C LEU A 188 -4.65 24.00 -40.05
N SER A 189 -4.91 25.23 -39.59
CA SER A 189 -5.86 26.20 -40.16
C SER A 189 -5.12 27.34 -40.83
#